data_AF-E1QSY5-F1
#
_entry.id   AF-E1QSY5-F1
#
_cell.length_a   1.000
_cell.length_b   1.000
_cell.length_c   1.000
_cell.angle_alpha   90.00
_cell.angle_beta   90.00
_cell.angle_gamma   90.00
#
_symmetry.space_group_name_H-M   'P 1'
#
loop_
_entity.id
_entity.type
_entity.pdbx_description
1 polymer ?
#
loop_
_entity_poly.entity_id
_entity_poly.type
_entity_poly.pdbx_seq_one_letter_code
_entity_poly.pdbx_strand_id
1 'polypeptide(L)'
;MSVKMIDITSKEPVYREAIATGFLRVDEDTMGELMKTGVSGLGNAAAIAKVTAINATKTAWKYIPLLHPVPITYIEAKVRYEKNGIRMAVLARTKAQTGVEMDALFGLFTGLLAAWNTIKGCSRTCTPEWVTNFMGKQVQTCGSSRVDGMFDIKVVSKVKSEDGVSLSLSDFEDNTGGSPVVTMFDVTTEPTYYGEASARGFIKLREGTIELIRQGKVEKGDVVTVAKTASIMATKRTWEVLPLVHLNYITYVNTDVKVVEDGVEITVDTRNVSNTGSAMEAVFAVGVGLLTVWDMVKKYEKDENGQYPYTVIREVKVLKALKTPAV
;
A
#
# COMPACT_ATOMS: atom_id res chain seq x y z
N MET A 1 15.38 7.57 -23.07
CA MET A 1 13.94 7.82 -23.28
C MET A 1 13.53 9.03 -22.46
N SER A 2 12.59 9.85 -22.95
CA SER A 2 12.00 10.93 -22.15
C SER A 2 10.90 10.38 -21.23
N VAL A 3 10.88 10.84 -19.98
CA VAL A 3 9.78 10.60 -19.03
C VAL A 3 8.72 11.66 -19.28
N LYS A 4 7.45 11.26 -19.45
CA LYS A 4 6.35 12.20 -19.70
C LYS A 4 5.04 11.77 -19.08
N MET A 5 4.28 12.76 -18.61
CA MET A 5 2.86 12.58 -18.27
C MET A 5 2.05 12.48 -19.57
N ILE A 6 0.97 11.69 -19.55
CA ILE A 6 0.05 11.57 -20.70
C ILE A 6 -0.82 12.82 -20.78
N ASP A 7 -0.78 13.54 -21.89
CA ASP A 7 -1.68 14.66 -22.13
C ASP A 7 -3.14 14.17 -22.27
N ILE A 8 -4.03 14.75 -21.46
CA ILE A 8 -5.46 14.43 -21.46
C ILE A 8 -6.33 15.61 -21.89
N THR A 9 -5.73 16.73 -22.33
CA THR A 9 -6.40 18.00 -22.65
C THR A 9 -7.55 17.82 -23.64
N SER A 10 -7.37 16.98 -24.66
CA SER A 10 -8.36 16.74 -25.72
C SER A 10 -9.45 15.73 -25.35
N LYS A 11 -9.44 15.17 -24.13
CA LYS A 11 -10.42 14.14 -23.72
C LYS A 11 -11.61 14.81 -23.04
N GLU A 12 -12.81 14.34 -23.32
CA GLU A 12 -13.99 14.83 -22.60
C GLU A 12 -14.09 14.24 -21.18
N PRO A 13 -14.52 15.02 -20.18
CA PRO A 13 -14.84 14.52 -18.85
C PRO A 13 -16.09 13.62 -18.88
N VAL A 14 -15.93 12.38 -18.40
CA VAL A 14 -17.01 11.39 -18.31
C VAL A 14 -17.09 10.82 -16.91
N TYR A 15 -18.22 10.19 -16.57
CA TYR A 15 -18.37 9.50 -15.29
C TYR A 15 -17.46 8.28 -15.24
N ARG A 16 -16.76 8.15 -14.10
CA ARG A 16 -15.79 7.10 -13.88
C ARG A 16 -15.91 6.58 -12.48
N GLU A 17 -15.97 5.26 -12.38
CA GLU A 17 -16.04 4.55 -11.12
C GLU A 17 -15.03 3.40 -11.12
N ALA A 18 -14.44 3.13 -9.97
CA ALA A 18 -13.58 1.97 -9.79
C ALA A 18 -13.77 1.38 -8.40
N ILE A 19 -13.83 0.05 -8.33
CA ILE A 19 -13.76 -0.73 -7.09
C ILE A 19 -12.40 -1.43 -7.06
N ALA A 20 -11.63 -1.16 -6.02
CA ALA A 20 -10.43 -1.91 -5.68
C ALA A 20 -10.70 -2.83 -4.48
N THR A 21 -10.15 -4.04 -4.48
CA THR A 21 -10.19 -4.97 -3.35
C THR A 21 -8.81 -5.48 -2.99
N GLY A 22 -8.59 -5.84 -1.73
CA GLY A 22 -7.35 -6.45 -1.28
C GLY A 22 -7.53 -7.18 0.05
N PHE A 23 -6.49 -7.89 0.46
CA PHE A 23 -6.50 -8.73 1.65
C PHE A 23 -5.24 -8.51 2.49
N LEU A 24 -5.40 -8.28 3.78
CA LEU A 24 -4.34 -8.31 4.78
C LEU A 24 -4.39 -9.64 5.50
N ARG A 25 -3.36 -10.48 5.34
CA ARG A 25 -3.30 -11.78 6.01
C ARG A 25 -2.75 -11.62 7.42
N VAL A 26 -3.48 -12.16 8.38
CA VAL A 26 -3.20 -12.08 9.83
C VAL A 26 -3.45 -13.47 10.41
N ASP A 27 -2.69 -13.85 11.44
CA ASP A 27 -2.88 -15.14 12.10
C ASP A 27 -4.30 -15.30 12.68
N GLU A 28 -4.76 -16.55 12.76
CA GLU A 28 -6.14 -16.85 13.18
C GLU A 28 -6.42 -16.46 14.64
N ASP A 29 -5.42 -16.50 15.52
CA ASP A 29 -5.60 -16.17 16.93
C ASP A 29 -5.91 -14.67 17.08
N THR A 30 -5.09 -13.83 16.45
CA THR A 30 -5.29 -12.38 16.41
C THR A 30 -6.61 -12.01 15.75
N MET A 31 -7.01 -12.70 14.67
CA MET A 31 -8.32 -12.47 14.04
C MET A 31 -9.48 -12.92 14.92
N GLY A 32 -9.33 -14.03 15.64
CA GLY A 32 -10.31 -14.51 16.61
C GLY A 32 -10.55 -13.53 17.76
N GLU A 33 -9.49 -12.86 18.24
CA GLU A 33 -9.60 -11.76 19.21
C GLU A 33 -10.32 -10.55 18.60
N LEU A 34 -9.87 -10.09 17.43
CA LEU A 34 -10.44 -8.95 16.70
C LEU A 34 -11.94 -9.10 16.43
N MET A 35 -12.37 -10.29 16.00
CA MET A 35 -13.79 -10.58 15.75
C MET A 35 -14.64 -10.54 17.03
N LYS A 36 -14.06 -10.81 18.20
CA LYS A 36 -14.75 -10.77 19.49
C LYS A 36 -14.83 -9.35 20.05
N THR A 37 -13.75 -8.59 19.96
CA THR A 37 -13.60 -7.29 20.65
C THR A 37 -13.86 -6.08 19.76
N GLY A 38 -13.70 -6.22 18.44
CA GLY A 38 -13.73 -5.11 17.47
C GLY A 38 -12.55 -4.12 17.60
N VAL A 39 -11.59 -4.37 18.48
CA VAL A 39 -10.47 -3.49 18.79
C VAL A 39 -9.20 -4.33 18.98
N SER A 40 -8.09 -3.88 18.39
CA SER A 40 -6.77 -4.50 18.56
C SER A 40 -5.69 -3.44 18.79
N GLY A 41 -4.83 -3.64 19.77
CA GLY A 41 -3.60 -2.86 19.92
C GLY A 41 -3.87 -1.37 20.01
N LEU A 42 -3.59 -0.65 18.91
CA LEU A 42 -3.72 0.81 18.82
C LEU A 42 -5.16 1.31 18.57
N GLY A 43 -6.15 0.42 18.43
CA GLY A 43 -7.55 0.82 18.29
C GLY A 43 -8.38 -0.06 17.36
N ASN A 44 -9.46 0.49 16.85
CA ASN A 44 -10.34 -0.19 15.91
C ASN A 44 -9.70 -0.23 14.51
N ALA A 45 -9.06 -1.35 14.18
CA ALA A 45 -8.34 -1.54 12.92
C ALA A 45 -9.24 -1.32 11.69
N ALA A 46 -10.52 -1.69 11.75
CA ALA A 46 -11.45 -1.48 10.64
C ALA A 46 -11.82 -0.01 10.47
N ALA A 47 -12.12 0.70 11.56
CA ALA A 47 -12.45 2.13 11.52
C ALA A 47 -11.26 2.96 11.02
N ILE A 48 -10.06 2.69 11.54
CA ILE A 48 -8.82 3.36 11.11
C ILE A 48 -8.53 3.08 9.64
N ALA A 49 -8.69 1.83 9.19
CA ALA A 49 -8.52 1.47 7.78
C ALA A 49 -9.49 2.23 6.86
N LYS A 50 -10.78 2.27 7.21
CA LYS A 50 -11.81 2.99 6.43
C LYS A 50 -11.49 4.48 6.30
N VAL A 51 -11.20 5.16 7.42
CA VAL A 51 -10.87 6.60 7.42
C VAL A 51 -9.59 6.87 6.65
N THR A 52 -8.56 6.04 6.84
CA THR A 52 -7.28 6.18 6.12
C THR A 52 -7.49 6.02 4.62
N ALA A 53 -8.21 4.99 4.18
CA ALA A 53 -8.47 4.76 2.76
C ALA A 53 -9.22 5.93 2.13
N ILE A 54 -10.27 6.44 2.77
CA ILE A 54 -11.04 7.57 2.25
C ILE A 54 -10.17 8.83 2.09
N ASN A 55 -9.31 9.12 3.07
CA ASN A 55 -8.45 10.31 3.01
C ASN A 55 -7.30 10.14 2.02
N ALA A 56 -6.65 8.98 2.03
CA ALA A 56 -5.52 8.69 1.15
C ALA A 56 -5.93 8.67 -0.33
N THR A 57 -7.10 8.10 -0.67
CA THR A 57 -7.65 8.06 -2.03
C THR A 57 -7.62 9.45 -2.71
N LYS A 58 -7.91 10.52 -1.95
CA LYS A 58 -7.93 11.91 -2.46
C LYS A 58 -6.55 12.47 -2.81
N THR A 59 -5.48 11.80 -2.41
CA THR A 59 -4.10 12.31 -2.46
C THR A 59 -3.12 11.38 -3.18
N ALA A 60 -3.61 10.35 -3.89
CA ALA A 60 -2.76 9.38 -4.58
C ALA A 60 -1.71 10.04 -5.51
N TRP A 61 -2.10 11.10 -6.22
CA TRP A 61 -1.22 11.88 -7.10
C TRP A 61 -0.01 12.53 -6.39
N LYS A 62 -0.06 12.69 -5.06
CA LYS A 62 1.09 13.21 -4.28
C LYS A 62 2.20 12.16 -4.09
N TYR A 63 1.88 10.88 -4.31
CA TYR A 63 2.77 9.74 -4.04
C TYR A 63 3.10 8.93 -5.30
N ILE A 64 2.20 8.88 -6.28
CA ILE A 64 2.39 8.19 -7.56
C ILE A 64 2.78 9.25 -8.62
N PRO A 65 4.05 9.29 -9.08
CA PRO A 65 4.47 10.23 -10.12
C PRO A 65 3.69 10.03 -11.41
N LEU A 66 3.49 11.12 -12.17
CA LEU A 66 2.78 11.14 -13.46
C LEU A 66 1.28 10.77 -13.38
N LEU A 67 0.75 10.52 -12.19
CA LEU A 67 -0.68 10.43 -11.94
C LEU A 67 -1.27 11.85 -11.91
N HIS A 68 -2.38 12.03 -12.60
CA HIS A 68 -3.07 13.32 -12.60
C HIS A 68 -3.87 13.46 -11.30
N PRO A 69 -3.97 14.67 -10.72
CA PRO A 69 -4.97 14.94 -9.70
C PRO A 69 -6.38 14.81 -10.32
N VAL A 70 -7.29 14.14 -9.62
CA VAL A 70 -8.66 13.91 -10.08
C VAL A 70 -9.65 14.47 -9.05
N PRO A 71 -10.69 15.22 -9.47
CA PRO A 71 -11.72 15.73 -8.57
C PRO A 71 -12.67 14.58 -8.17
N ILE A 72 -12.26 13.79 -7.19
CA ILE A 72 -13.04 12.67 -6.66
C ILE A 72 -14.25 13.22 -5.91
N THR A 73 -15.44 12.74 -6.25
CA THR A 73 -16.71 13.24 -5.71
C THR A 73 -17.28 12.32 -4.63
N TYR A 74 -16.98 11.03 -4.68
CA TYR A 74 -17.46 10.05 -3.71
C TYR A 74 -16.44 8.94 -3.49
N ILE A 75 -16.27 8.54 -2.24
CA ILE A 75 -15.46 7.39 -1.83
C ILE A 75 -16.22 6.61 -0.77
N GLU A 76 -16.28 5.30 -0.94
CA GLU A 76 -16.79 4.36 0.07
C GLU A 76 -15.72 3.32 0.35
N ALA A 77 -15.52 3.01 1.63
CA ALA A 77 -14.60 1.97 2.07
C ALA A 77 -15.34 0.99 2.98
N LYS A 78 -15.28 -0.30 2.66
CA LYS A 78 -15.84 -1.39 3.48
C LYS A 78 -14.77 -2.38 3.87
N VAL A 79 -14.90 -2.93 5.06
CA VAL A 79 -13.96 -3.90 5.63
C VAL A 79 -14.73 -5.14 6.08
N ARG A 80 -14.16 -6.32 5.83
CA ARG A 80 -14.71 -7.60 6.27
C ARG A 80 -13.62 -8.39 7.00
N TYR A 81 -13.91 -8.80 8.23
CA TYR A 81 -13.07 -9.75 8.95
C TYR A 81 -13.32 -11.17 8.43
N GLU A 82 -12.24 -11.87 8.11
CA GLU A 82 -12.20 -13.27 7.69
C GLU A 82 -11.30 -14.05 8.64
N LYS A 83 -11.45 -15.38 8.70
CA LYS A 83 -10.76 -16.23 9.68
C LYS A 83 -9.24 -16.01 9.72
N ASN A 84 -8.65 -15.72 8.57
CA ASN A 84 -7.21 -15.58 8.35
C ASN A 84 -6.80 -14.16 7.91
N GLY A 85 -7.63 -13.15 8.16
CA GLY A 85 -7.27 -11.77 7.86
C GLY A 85 -8.41 -10.79 7.64
N ILE A 86 -8.07 -9.67 7.02
CA ILE A 86 -8.97 -8.55 6.78
C ILE A 86 -9.08 -8.34 5.27
N ARG A 87 -10.29 -8.45 4.73
CA ARG A 87 -10.60 -8.05 3.36
C ARG A 87 -11.11 -6.62 3.34
N MET A 88 -10.70 -5.85 2.36
CA MET A 88 -11.15 -4.47 2.19
C MET A 88 -11.56 -4.21 0.75
N ALA A 89 -12.56 -3.35 0.57
CA ALA A 89 -12.96 -2.79 -0.72
C ALA A 89 -13.01 -1.26 -0.63
N VAL A 90 -12.57 -0.60 -1.70
CA VAL A 90 -12.65 0.86 -1.87
C VAL A 90 -13.30 1.15 -3.21
N LEU A 91 -14.44 1.85 -3.17
CA LEU A 91 -15.12 2.42 -4.33
C LEU A 91 -14.75 3.90 -4.42
N ALA A 92 -14.35 4.37 -5.60
CA ALA A 92 -14.16 5.79 -5.88
C ALA A 92 -14.94 6.20 -7.13
N ARG A 93 -15.51 7.41 -7.11
CA ARG A 93 -16.28 8.01 -8.22
C ARG A 93 -15.81 9.42 -8.55
N THR A 94 -15.89 9.76 -9.82
CA THR A 94 -15.56 11.09 -10.33
C THR A 94 -16.23 11.34 -11.69
N LYS A 95 -16.27 12.60 -12.13
CA LYS A 95 -16.46 12.96 -13.54
C LYS A 95 -15.19 13.67 -14.02
N ALA A 96 -14.38 12.98 -14.84
CA ALA A 96 -13.05 13.46 -15.20
C ALA A 96 -12.54 12.92 -16.55
N GLN A 97 -11.48 13.54 -17.08
CA GLN A 97 -10.83 13.16 -18.34
C GLN A 97 -9.99 11.87 -18.20
N THR A 98 -9.67 11.46 -16.97
CA THR A 98 -8.82 10.30 -16.66
C THR A 98 -9.44 9.41 -15.59
N GLY A 99 -8.99 8.15 -15.54
CA GLY A 99 -9.46 7.11 -14.63
C GLY A 99 -9.20 7.39 -13.15
N VAL A 100 -10.01 6.77 -12.28
CA VAL A 100 -9.92 6.84 -10.80
C VAL A 100 -9.42 5.52 -10.18
N GLU A 101 -9.06 4.54 -11.02
CA GLU A 101 -8.61 3.23 -10.56
C GLU A 101 -7.36 3.27 -9.68
N MET A 102 -6.42 4.18 -9.97
CA MET A 102 -5.17 4.31 -9.21
C MET A 102 -5.41 4.92 -7.84
N ASP A 103 -6.34 5.88 -7.75
CA ASP A 103 -6.75 6.51 -6.50
C ASP A 103 -7.42 5.48 -5.57
N ALA A 104 -8.34 4.68 -6.11
CA ALA A 104 -8.98 3.59 -5.36
C ALA A 104 -7.97 2.54 -4.87
N LEU A 105 -7.02 2.14 -5.73
CA LEU A 105 -5.93 1.22 -5.35
C LEU A 105 -5.04 1.81 -4.24
N PHE A 106 -4.70 3.10 -4.32
CA PHE A 106 -3.89 3.78 -3.30
C PHE A 106 -4.63 3.87 -1.97
N GLY A 107 -5.92 4.22 -1.99
CA GLY A 107 -6.78 4.19 -0.79
C GLY A 107 -6.87 2.81 -0.16
N LEU A 108 -7.11 1.79 -0.96
CA LEU A 108 -7.14 0.40 -0.51
C LEU A 108 -5.82 -0.02 0.15
N PHE A 109 -4.70 0.20 -0.53
CA PHE A 109 -3.37 -0.18 -0.04
C PHE A 109 -3.06 0.49 1.30
N THR A 110 -3.31 1.79 1.40
CA THR A 110 -3.06 2.57 2.63
C THR A 110 -4.02 2.22 3.75
N GLY A 111 -5.29 1.89 3.46
CA GLY A 111 -6.25 1.37 4.42
C GLY A 111 -5.82 0.03 5.03
N LEU A 112 -5.42 -0.93 4.19
CA LEU A 112 -4.87 -2.21 4.64
C LEU A 112 -3.57 -2.03 5.44
N LEU A 113 -2.70 -1.10 5.02
CA LEU A 113 -1.47 -0.79 5.73
C LEU A 113 -1.72 -0.12 7.09
N ALA A 114 -2.78 0.69 7.21
CA ALA A 114 -3.20 1.26 8.47
C ALA A 114 -3.75 0.17 9.42
N ALA A 115 -4.56 -0.76 8.92
CA ALA A 115 -4.99 -1.93 9.69
C ALA A 115 -3.78 -2.75 10.17
N TRP A 116 -2.79 -2.97 9.30
CA TRP A 116 -1.54 -3.64 9.69
C TRP A 116 -0.86 -2.88 10.83
N ASN A 117 -0.66 -1.57 10.71
CA ASN A 117 -0.01 -0.77 11.75
C ASN A 117 -0.76 -0.84 13.10
N THR A 118 -2.09 -0.89 13.07
CA THR A 118 -2.93 -1.05 14.27
C THR A 118 -2.74 -2.43 14.91
N ILE A 119 -2.71 -3.49 14.11
CA ILE A 119 -2.61 -4.88 14.58
C ILE A 119 -1.21 -5.20 15.09
N LYS A 120 -0.16 -4.79 14.39
CA LYS A 120 1.22 -5.10 14.81
C LYS A 120 1.55 -4.52 16.19
N GLY A 121 0.87 -3.44 16.59
CA GLY A 121 1.02 -2.84 17.92
C GLY A 121 0.62 -3.78 19.07
N CYS A 122 -0.10 -4.87 18.79
CA CYS A 122 -0.53 -5.85 19.80
C CYS A 122 0.58 -6.78 20.28
N SER A 123 1.67 -6.94 19.53
CA SER A 123 2.69 -7.95 19.82
C SER A 123 4.10 -7.39 19.86
N ARG A 124 4.79 -7.67 20.97
CA ARG A 124 6.23 -7.41 21.16
C ARG A 124 7.08 -8.67 21.01
N THR A 125 6.54 -9.76 20.46
CA THR A 125 7.32 -10.98 20.27
C THR A 125 8.44 -10.76 19.26
N CYS A 126 9.63 -11.20 19.65
CA CYS A 126 10.80 -11.27 18.80
C CYS A 126 10.95 -12.67 18.22
N THR A 127 11.53 -12.76 17.03
CA THR A 127 11.96 -14.04 16.45
C THR A 127 13.03 -14.68 17.33
N PRO A 128 13.04 -16.02 17.48
CA PRO A 128 14.11 -16.69 18.20
C PRO A 128 15.46 -16.56 17.48
N GLU A 129 15.43 -16.40 16.15
CA GLU A 129 16.60 -16.25 15.29
C GLU A 129 17.31 -14.91 15.50
N TRP A 130 18.64 -15.00 15.65
CA TRP A 130 19.54 -13.85 15.72
C TRP A 130 20.11 -13.56 14.33
N VAL A 131 20.15 -12.28 13.97
CA VAL A 131 20.71 -11.80 12.72
C VAL A 131 21.70 -10.66 12.97
N THR A 132 22.66 -10.51 12.06
CA THR A 132 23.62 -9.41 12.10
C THR A 132 23.01 -8.15 11.48
N ASN A 133 22.96 -7.05 12.23
CA ASN A 133 22.54 -5.75 11.70
C ASN A 133 23.64 -5.07 10.86
N PHE A 134 23.32 -3.92 10.25
CA PHE A 134 24.28 -3.13 9.47
C PHE A 134 25.52 -2.63 10.25
N MET A 135 25.50 -2.68 11.59
CA MET A 135 26.62 -2.31 12.47
C MET A 135 27.45 -3.53 12.91
N GLY A 136 27.15 -4.73 12.42
CA GLY A 136 27.84 -5.96 12.84
C GLY A 136 27.38 -6.54 14.18
N LYS A 137 26.29 -6.03 14.79
CA LYS A 137 25.75 -6.51 16.06
C LYS A 137 24.68 -7.58 15.85
N GLN A 138 24.65 -8.58 16.73
CA GLN A 138 23.58 -9.57 16.79
C GLN A 138 22.31 -8.95 17.39
N VAL A 139 21.20 -9.06 16.68
CA VAL A 139 19.87 -8.57 17.09
C VAL A 139 18.77 -9.54 16.64
N GLN A 140 17.61 -9.48 17.28
CA GLN A 140 16.41 -10.23 16.87
C GLN A 140 15.41 -9.31 16.14
N THR A 141 14.56 -9.89 15.30
CA THR A 141 13.46 -9.17 14.64
C THR A 141 12.26 -9.15 15.57
N CYS A 142 11.71 -7.98 15.89
CA CYS A 142 10.60 -7.85 16.84
C CYS A 142 9.42 -7.09 16.22
N GLY A 143 8.18 -7.54 16.48
CA GLY A 143 6.97 -6.76 16.21
C GLY A 143 6.27 -6.97 14.87
N SER A 144 6.53 -8.06 14.14
CA SER A 144 5.81 -8.42 12.89
C SER A 144 5.12 -9.78 12.90
N SER A 145 5.25 -10.57 13.97
CA SER A 145 5.01 -12.03 13.93
C SER A 145 3.56 -12.49 13.73
N ARG A 146 2.61 -11.55 13.62
CA ARG A 146 1.16 -11.81 13.56
C ARG A 146 0.53 -11.37 12.23
N VAL A 147 1.28 -10.66 11.39
CA VAL A 147 0.80 -10.15 10.09
C VAL A 147 1.74 -10.63 9.00
N ASP A 148 1.24 -11.48 8.12
CA ASP A 148 2.03 -12.08 7.04
C ASP A 148 2.29 -11.10 5.89
N GLY A 149 1.36 -10.17 5.65
CA GLY A 149 1.44 -9.14 4.62
C GLY A 149 0.15 -8.91 3.85
N MET A 150 0.25 -8.12 2.78
CA MET A 150 -0.88 -7.77 1.92
C MET A 150 -0.86 -8.51 0.58
N PHE A 151 -2.03 -8.94 0.15
CA PHE A 151 -2.25 -9.80 -1.00
C PHE A 151 -3.50 -9.37 -1.78
N ASP A 152 -3.59 -9.87 -3.02
CA ASP A 152 -4.75 -9.71 -3.90
C ASP A 152 -5.24 -8.27 -4.07
N ILE A 153 -4.32 -7.31 -4.03
CA ILE A 153 -4.62 -5.89 -4.26
C ILE A 153 -4.86 -5.73 -5.76
N LYS A 154 -6.12 -5.49 -6.14
CA LYS A 154 -6.55 -5.41 -7.54
C LYS A 154 -7.78 -4.53 -7.73
N VAL A 155 -8.01 -4.12 -8.98
CA VAL A 155 -9.27 -3.49 -9.42
C VAL A 155 -10.23 -4.60 -9.86
N VAL A 156 -11.40 -4.68 -9.23
CA VAL A 156 -12.41 -5.73 -9.54
C VAL A 156 -13.52 -5.23 -10.45
N SER A 157 -13.73 -3.93 -10.50
CA SER A 157 -14.68 -3.32 -11.42
C SER A 157 -14.23 -1.91 -11.75
N LYS A 158 -14.39 -1.54 -13.01
CA LYS A 158 -14.15 -0.19 -13.48
C LYS A 158 -15.19 0.18 -14.53
N VAL A 159 -15.81 1.34 -14.37
CA VAL A 159 -16.84 1.81 -15.29
C VAL A 159 -16.44 3.17 -15.84
N LYS A 160 -16.68 3.36 -17.14
CA LYS A 160 -16.60 4.63 -17.85
C LYS A 160 -17.93 4.81 -18.59
N SER A 161 -18.67 5.88 -18.30
CA SER A 161 -20.00 6.12 -18.89
C SER A 161 -20.24 7.61 -19.14
N GLU A 162 -20.98 7.93 -20.20
CA GLU A 162 -21.45 9.29 -20.49
C GLU A 162 -22.66 9.65 -19.62
N ASP A 163 -23.56 8.69 -19.40
CA ASP A 163 -24.82 8.87 -18.66
C ASP A 163 -24.68 8.62 -17.14
N GLY A 164 -23.52 8.15 -16.70
CA GLY A 164 -23.29 7.71 -15.33
C GLY A 164 -23.78 6.29 -15.08
N VAL A 165 -23.16 5.60 -14.13
CA VAL A 165 -23.56 4.29 -13.61
C VAL A 165 -23.29 4.33 -12.11
N SER A 166 -23.95 3.48 -11.31
CA SER A 166 -23.71 3.39 -9.87
C SER A 166 -23.22 2.00 -9.51
N LEU A 167 -21.90 1.78 -9.57
CA LEU A 167 -21.28 0.66 -8.88
C LEU A 167 -21.60 0.77 -7.40
N SER A 168 -21.87 -0.34 -6.74
CA SER A 168 -22.11 -0.34 -5.30
C SER A 168 -21.30 -1.42 -4.62
N LEU A 169 -21.04 -1.22 -3.33
CA LEU A 169 -20.49 -2.25 -2.47
C LEU A 169 -21.60 -3.02 -1.74
N SER A 170 -22.83 -3.09 -2.27
CA SER A 170 -23.95 -3.80 -1.62
C SER A 170 -23.62 -5.25 -1.28
N ASP A 171 -22.91 -5.92 -2.20
CA ASP A 171 -22.57 -7.33 -2.08
C ASP A 171 -21.32 -7.56 -1.20
N PHE A 172 -20.68 -6.47 -0.78
CA PHE A 172 -19.57 -6.50 0.17
C PHE A 172 -20.12 -6.27 1.59
N GLU A 173 -20.26 -7.37 2.33
CA GLU A 173 -20.64 -7.36 3.73
C GLU A 173 -19.55 -6.68 4.59
N ASP A 174 -19.94 -5.67 5.37
CA ASP A 174 -19.10 -5.10 6.43
C ASP A 174 -19.58 -5.67 7.77
N ASN A 175 -18.84 -6.66 8.29
CA ASN A 175 -19.13 -7.34 9.55
C ASN A 175 -18.32 -6.74 10.72
N THR A 176 -17.81 -5.50 10.57
CA THR A 176 -16.94 -4.86 11.56
C THR A 176 -17.74 -4.03 12.56
N GLY A 177 -17.22 -3.88 13.78
CA GLY A 177 -17.85 -3.16 14.88
C GLY A 177 -16.83 -2.74 15.93
N GLY A 178 -17.26 -2.52 17.18
CA GLY A 178 -16.39 -2.11 18.28
C GLY A 178 -16.33 -0.59 18.48
N SER A 179 -15.87 -0.16 19.66
CA SER A 179 -15.77 1.26 20.01
C SER A 179 -14.79 1.99 19.08
N PRO A 180 -15.04 3.27 18.73
CA PRO A 180 -14.19 4.07 17.86
C PRO A 180 -12.93 4.57 18.59
N VAL A 181 -12.23 3.67 19.28
CA VAL A 181 -11.00 3.96 20.01
C VAL A 181 -9.85 4.03 19.02
N VAL A 182 -9.09 5.11 19.08
CA VAL A 182 -7.89 5.34 18.26
C VAL A 182 -6.84 5.97 19.16
N THR A 183 -5.67 5.34 19.27
CA THR A 183 -4.53 5.87 20.01
C THR A 183 -3.24 5.70 19.22
N MET A 184 -2.35 6.67 19.32
CA MET A 184 -0.98 6.55 18.85
C MET A 184 -0.11 6.09 20.02
N PHE A 185 0.81 5.14 19.78
CA PHE A 185 1.68 4.63 20.83
C PHE A 185 2.62 5.74 21.32
N ASP A 186 2.66 6.01 22.62
CA ASP A 186 3.59 7.00 23.18
C ASP A 186 5.02 6.43 23.23
N VAL A 187 5.92 7.05 22.48
CA VAL A 187 7.35 6.68 22.40
C VAL A 187 8.26 7.59 23.22
N THR A 188 7.73 8.49 24.06
CA THR A 188 8.54 9.46 24.83
C THR A 188 9.59 8.81 25.72
N THR A 189 9.30 7.62 26.28
CA THR A 189 10.24 6.88 27.14
C THR A 189 11.02 5.78 26.41
N GLU A 190 10.72 5.53 25.13
CA GLU A 190 11.48 4.58 24.32
C GLU A 190 12.85 5.18 23.98
N PRO A 191 13.95 4.40 24.01
CA PRO A 191 15.25 4.91 23.62
C PRO A 191 15.27 5.26 22.13
N THR A 192 16.20 6.12 21.73
CA THR A 192 16.51 6.31 20.31
C THR A 192 17.11 5.01 19.77
N TYR A 193 16.63 4.53 18.62
CA TYR A 193 17.14 3.33 17.96
C TYR A 193 17.79 3.68 16.62
N TYR A 194 18.87 2.98 16.28
CA TYR A 194 19.24 2.69 14.90
C TYR A 194 18.30 1.60 14.37
N GLY A 195 17.31 2.02 13.61
CA GLY A 195 16.35 1.12 12.96
C GLY A 195 16.83 0.69 11.58
N GLU A 196 16.60 -0.58 11.24
CA GLU A 196 16.84 -1.14 9.91
C GLU A 196 15.63 -1.98 9.51
N ALA A 197 15.05 -1.73 8.35
CA ALA A 197 13.97 -2.56 7.84
C ALA A 197 14.14 -2.87 6.36
N SER A 198 13.53 -3.97 5.94
CA SER A 198 13.45 -4.38 4.54
C SER A 198 12.05 -4.90 4.27
N ALA A 199 11.47 -4.49 3.15
CA ALA A 199 10.17 -4.97 2.67
C ALA A 199 10.27 -5.34 1.19
N ARG A 200 9.46 -6.30 0.77
CA ARG A 200 9.34 -6.74 -0.62
C ARG A 200 7.89 -6.78 -1.04
N GLY A 201 7.64 -6.64 -2.34
CA GLY A 201 6.35 -6.96 -2.94
C GLY A 201 6.47 -7.20 -4.43
N PHE A 202 5.39 -7.70 -5.02
CA PHE A 202 5.36 -8.14 -6.40
C PHE A 202 4.09 -7.66 -7.10
N ILE A 203 4.20 -7.28 -8.37
CA ILE A 203 3.06 -7.02 -9.25
C ILE A 203 3.13 -7.97 -10.45
N LYS A 204 2.07 -8.77 -10.62
CA LYS A 204 1.90 -9.61 -11.81
C LYS A 204 1.46 -8.75 -12.99
N LEU A 205 2.09 -8.93 -14.13
CA LEU A 205 1.79 -8.23 -15.38
C LEU A 205 1.65 -9.23 -16.55
N ARG A 206 1.14 -8.76 -17.69
CA ARG A 206 1.14 -9.56 -18.93
C ARG A 206 2.57 -9.69 -19.48
N GLU A 207 2.86 -10.81 -20.13
CA GLU A 207 4.15 -11.05 -20.80
C GLU A 207 4.51 -9.93 -21.80
N GLY A 208 3.55 -9.51 -22.63
CA GLY A 208 3.74 -8.40 -23.57
C GLY A 208 4.08 -7.07 -22.87
N THR A 209 3.55 -6.84 -21.68
CA THR A 209 3.88 -5.66 -20.87
C THR A 209 5.30 -5.74 -20.33
N ILE A 210 5.73 -6.92 -19.87
CA ILE A 210 7.11 -7.17 -19.43
C ILE A 210 8.10 -6.89 -20.57
N GLU A 211 7.79 -7.35 -21.78
CA GLU A 211 8.65 -7.10 -22.94
C GLU A 211 8.73 -5.61 -23.28
N LEU A 212 7.62 -4.87 -23.20
CA LEU A 212 7.63 -3.42 -23.37
C LEU A 212 8.49 -2.71 -22.31
N ILE A 213 8.47 -3.19 -21.06
CA ILE A 213 9.33 -2.63 -20.00
C ILE A 213 10.80 -2.89 -20.33
N ARG A 214 11.18 -4.13 -20.68
CA ARG A 214 12.57 -4.51 -21.01
C ARG A 214 13.13 -3.75 -22.21
N GLN A 215 12.29 -3.54 -23.23
CA GLN A 215 12.65 -2.77 -24.42
C GLN A 215 12.58 -1.24 -24.19
N GLY A 216 12.06 -0.79 -23.05
CA GLY A 216 11.83 0.62 -22.74
C GLY A 216 10.88 1.29 -23.74
N LYS A 217 9.82 0.59 -24.15
CA LYS A 217 8.80 1.07 -25.07
C LYS A 217 7.51 1.52 -24.37
N VAL A 218 7.56 1.67 -23.04
CA VAL A 218 6.45 2.21 -22.25
C VAL A 218 6.30 3.71 -22.53
N GLU A 219 5.10 4.13 -22.93
CA GLU A 219 4.80 5.49 -23.41
C GLU A 219 5.11 6.58 -22.37
N LYS A 220 4.95 6.27 -21.08
CA LYS A 220 5.21 7.20 -19.96
C LYS A 220 6.70 7.34 -19.63
N GLY A 221 7.56 6.48 -20.16
CA GLY A 221 9.00 6.47 -19.93
C GLY A 221 9.49 5.24 -19.17
N ASP A 222 10.67 5.36 -18.57
CA ASP A 222 11.34 4.27 -17.86
C ASP A 222 10.61 3.89 -16.55
N VAL A 223 9.98 2.71 -16.56
CA VAL A 223 9.20 2.19 -15.43
C VAL A 223 10.05 1.95 -14.20
N VAL A 224 11.26 1.41 -14.36
CA VAL A 224 12.16 1.04 -13.26
C VAL A 224 12.62 2.30 -12.53
N THR A 225 13.07 3.30 -13.29
CA THR A 225 13.55 4.57 -12.73
C THR A 225 12.44 5.35 -12.03
N VAL A 226 11.25 5.41 -12.62
CA VAL A 226 10.11 6.13 -12.02
C VAL A 226 9.60 5.42 -10.76
N ALA A 227 9.48 4.08 -10.76
CA ALA A 227 9.08 3.31 -9.58
C ALA A 227 10.10 3.41 -8.44
N LYS A 228 11.40 3.37 -8.75
CA LYS A 228 12.48 3.57 -7.78
C LYS A 228 12.40 4.95 -7.12
N THR A 229 12.20 5.99 -7.93
CA THR A 229 12.06 7.37 -7.46
C THR A 229 10.83 7.53 -6.57
N ALA A 230 9.68 6.98 -6.98
CA ALA A 230 8.43 7.02 -6.23
C ALA A 230 8.59 6.36 -4.85
N SER A 231 9.21 5.18 -4.79
CA SER A 231 9.44 4.44 -3.54
C SER A 231 10.28 5.25 -2.56
N ILE A 232 11.37 5.85 -3.02
CA ILE A 232 12.26 6.68 -2.19
C ILE A 232 11.55 7.94 -1.68
N MET A 233 10.76 8.60 -2.55
CA MET A 233 9.98 9.78 -2.16
C MET A 233 8.91 9.43 -1.13
N ALA A 234 8.19 8.32 -1.33
CA ALA A 234 7.13 7.85 -0.46
C ALA A 234 7.64 7.49 0.94
N THR A 235 8.79 6.83 1.02
CA THR A 235 9.42 6.42 2.30
C THR A 235 9.46 7.59 3.30
N LYS A 236 9.85 8.78 2.84
CA LYS A 236 10.03 9.99 3.66
C LYS A 236 8.73 10.68 4.08
N ARG A 237 7.60 10.27 3.51
CA ARG A 237 6.28 10.92 3.66
C ARG A 237 5.22 9.96 4.19
N THR A 238 5.64 8.81 4.72
CA THR A 238 4.74 7.77 5.25
C THR A 238 3.81 8.28 6.35
N TRP A 239 4.35 9.10 7.26
CA TRP A 239 3.61 9.72 8.37
C TRP A 239 2.53 10.71 7.91
N GLU A 240 2.63 11.26 6.69
CA GLU A 240 1.60 12.14 6.12
C GLU A 240 0.35 11.36 5.69
N VAL A 241 0.44 10.02 5.54
CA VAL A 241 -0.63 9.15 5.04
C VAL A 241 -1.14 8.21 6.10
N LEU A 242 -0.25 7.59 6.87
CA LEU A 242 -0.62 6.61 7.89
C LEU A 242 -0.80 7.30 9.25
N PRO A 243 -2.01 7.34 9.81
CA PRO A 243 -2.35 8.22 10.94
C PRO A 243 -1.64 7.86 12.25
N LEU A 244 -1.21 6.60 12.41
CA LEU A 244 -0.62 6.08 13.65
C LEU A 244 0.88 5.75 13.50
N VAL A 245 1.53 6.31 12.48
CA VAL A 245 2.98 6.24 12.27
C VAL A 245 3.62 7.53 12.77
N HIS A 246 4.75 7.39 13.46
CA HIS A 246 5.52 8.55 13.94
C HIS A 246 6.33 9.15 12.78
N LEU A 247 6.65 10.43 12.90
CA LEU A 247 7.69 11.02 12.05
C LEU A 247 9.04 10.40 12.40
N ASN A 248 9.54 9.52 11.53
CA ASN A 248 10.87 8.92 11.65
C ASN A 248 11.91 9.73 10.86
N TYR A 249 13.10 9.90 11.44
CA TYR A 249 14.25 10.48 10.76
C TYR A 249 14.94 9.42 9.89
N ILE A 250 14.50 9.32 8.64
CA ILE A 250 15.02 8.37 7.66
C ILE A 250 16.42 8.81 7.22
N THR A 251 17.42 7.95 7.44
CA THR A 251 18.83 8.21 7.13
C THR A 251 19.32 7.49 5.88
N TYR A 252 18.65 6.41 5.49
CA TYR A 252 18.98 5.65 4.30
C TYR A 252 17.72 5.04 3.69
N VAL A 253 17.65 5.08 2.36
CA VAL A 253 16.66 4.35 1.58
C VAL A 253 17.38 3.78 0.36
N ASN A 254 17.23 2.48 0.15
CA ASN A 254 17.59 1.83 -1.10
C ASN A 254 16.39 1.09 -1.66
N THR A 255 16.21 1.20 -2.97
CA THR A 255 15.12 0.52 -3.67
C THR A 255 15.69 -0.24 -4.84
N ASP A 256 15.44 -1.54 -4.84
CA ASP A 256 15.75 -2.47 -5.92
C ASP A 256 14.45 -2.80 -6.66
N VAL A 257 14.47 -2.69 -7.99
CA VAL A 257 13.31 -2.95 -8.85
C VAL A 257 13.77 -3.92 -9.93
N LYS A 258 13.22 -5.13 -9.91
CA LYS A 258 13.58 -6.22 -10.82
C LYS A 258 12.41 -6.59 -11.72
N VAL A 259 12.64 -6.53 -13.02
CA VAL A 259 11.68 -7.00 -14.03
C VAL A 259 11.93 -8.49 -14.25
N VAL A 260 11.03 -9.32 -13.73
CA VAL A 260 11.10 -10.79 -13.83
C VAL A 260 10.17 -11.29 -14.93
N GLU A 261 10.04 -12.61 -15.10
CA GLU A 261 9.28 -13.22 -16.21
C GLU A 261 7.80 -12.85 -16.20
N ASP A 262 7.16 -12.89 -15.04
CA ASP A 262 5.70 -12.73 -14.89
C ASP A 262 5.30 -11.41 -14.19
N GLY A 263 6.24 -10.50 -13.98
CA GLY A 263 5.96 -9.29 -13.21
C GLY A 263 7.15 -8.41 -12.87
N VAL A 264 6.94 -7.54 -11.90
CA VAL A 264 7.98 -6.68 -11.31
C VAL A 264 8.03 -6.91 -9.80
N GLU A 265 9.23 -7.15 -9.30
CA GLU A 265 9.53 -7.25 -7.88
C GLU A 265 10.19 -5.96 -7.40
N ILE A 266 9.74 -5.46 -6.25
CA ILE A 266 10.35 -4.30 -5.59
C ILE A 266 10.77 -4.70 -4.18
N THR A 267 12.01 -4.42 -3.84
CA THR A 267 12.54 -4.52 -2.49
C THR A 267 13.02 -3.15 -2.02
N VAL A 268 12.61 -2.74 -0.82
CA VAL A 268 13.02 -1.46 -0.22
C VAL A 268 13.68 -1.72 1.13
N ASP A 269 14.92 -1.25 1.26
CA ASP A 269 15.66 -1.23 2.51
C ASP A 269 15.68 0.19 3.09
N THR A 270 15.40 0.31 4.38
CA THR A 270 15.37 1.58 5.10
C THR A 270 16.29 1.54 6.32
N ARG A 271 16.85 2.70 6.66
CA ARG A 271 17.44 2.93 7.99
C ARG A 271 16.93 4.25 8.55
N ASN A 272 16.80 4.31 9.86
CA ASN A 272 16.39 5.50 10.57
C ASN A 272 17.07 5.63 11.93
N VAL A 273 17.05 6.85 12.49
CA VAL A 273 17.47 7.13 13.86
C VAL A 273 16.31 7.77 14.60
N SER A 274 15.51 6.99 15.34
CA SER A 274 14.27 7.47 15.99
C SER A 274 13.84 6.54 17.13
N ASN A 275 12.85 6.94 17.93
CA ASN A 275 12.28 6.12 19.01
C ASN A 275 11.42 4.95 18.49
N THR A 276 11.24 4.83 17.19
CA THR A 276 10.60 3.67 16.54
C THR A 276 11.37 3.24 15.29
N GLY A 277 11.00 2.08 14.74
CA GLY A 277 11.62 1.52 13.55
C GLY A 277 10.95 1.98 12.27
N SER A 278 11.57 1.70 11.13
CA SER A 278 11.15 2.18 9.80
C SER A 278 10.48 1.11 8.91
N ALA A 279 9.87 0.09 9.53
CA ALA A 279 9.24 -1.01 8.79
C ALA A 279 7.99 -0.58 8.01
N MET A 280 7.21 0.37 8.53
CA MET A 280 6.02 0.88 7.82
C MET A 280 6.42 1.70 6.60
N GLU A 281 7.51 2.45 6.72
CA GLU A 281 8.09 3.24 5.65
C GLU A 281 8.59 2.34 4.53
N ALA A 282 9.24 1.22 4.85
CA ALA A 282 9.66 0.23 3.86
C ALA A 282 8.45 -0.39 3.12
N VAL A 283 7.41 -0.80 3.86
CA VAL A 283 6.19 -1.38 3.25
C VAL A 283 5.43 -0.36 2.40
N PHE A 284 5.28 0.87 2.91
CA PHE A 284 4.64 1.97 2.17
C PHE A 284 5.38 2.26 0.87
N ALA A 285 6.71 2.32 0.92
CA ALA A 285 7.55 2.54 -0.25
C ALA A 285 7.40 1.44 -1.30
N VAL A 286 7.40 0.16 -0.89
CA VAL A 286 7.15 -0.97 -1.80
C VAL A 286 5.80 -0.81 -2.50
N GLY A 287 4.72 -0.56 -1.74
CA GLY A 287 3.40 -0.44 -2.34
C GLY A 287 3.26 0.75 -3.28
N VAL A 288 3.83 1.92 -2.93
CA VAL A 288 3.86 3.07 -3.85
C VAL A 288 4.68 2.77 -5.10
N GLY A 289 5.80 2.07 -4.98
CA GLY A 289 6.58 1.59 -6.12
C GLY A 289 5.75 0.70 -7.04
N LEU A 290 5.04 -0.29 -6.49
CA LEU A 290 4.21 -1.23 -7.26
C LEU A 290 3.00 -0.55 -7.90
N LEU A 291 2.35 0.39 -7.19
CA LEU A 291 1.28 1.22 -7.75
C LEU A 291 1.80 2.15 -8.85
N THR A 292 3.04 2.62 -8.74
CA THR A 292 3.71 3.39 -9.78
C THR A 292 3.98 2.54 -11.01
N VAL A 293 4.49 1.31 -10.84
CA VAL A 293 4.61 0.34 -11.95
C VAL A 293 3.25 0.16 -12.63
N TRP A 294 2.18 -0.08 -11.87
CA TRP A 294 0.84 -0.21 -12.41
C TRP A 294 0.41 1.04 -13.20
N ASP A 295 0.54 2.25 -12.65
CA ASP A 295 0.15 3.47 -13.36
C ASP A 295 0.95 3.67 -14.67
N MET A 296 2.23 3.31 -14.68
CA MET A 296 3.09 3.39 -15.85
C MET A 296 2.62 2.47 -16.97
N VAL A 297 2.11 1.28 -16.64
CA VAL A 297 1.74 0.23 -17.60
C VAL A 297 0.24 0.01 -17.78
N LYS A 298 -0.59 0.76 -17.06
CA LYS A 298 -2.06 0.59 -17.01
C LYS A 298 -2.76 0.57 -18.38
N LYS A 299 -2.14 1.14 -19.41
CA LYS A 299 -2.65 1.10 -20.79
C LYS A 299 -2.57 -0.30 -21.39
N TYR A 300 -1.49 -1.01 -21.14
CA TYR A 300 -1.18 -2.31 -21.74
C TYR A 300 -1.82 -3.48 -20.98
N GLU A 301 -2.13 -3.25 -19.71
CA GLU A 301 -2.75 -4.24 -18.85
C GLU A 301 -4.28 -4.36 -19.00
N LYS A 302 -4.91 -3.37 -19.65
CA LYS A 302 -6.35 -3.35 -19.89
C LYS A 302 -6.78 -4.38 -20.93
N ASP A 303 -7.93 -4.99 -20.74
CA ASP A 303 -8.64 -5.73 -21.80
C ASP A 303 -9.52 -4.81 -22.65
N GLU A 304 -10.27 -5.36 -23.62
CA GLU A 304 -11.19 -4.59 -24.46
C GLU A 304 -12.29 -3.86 -23.67
N ASN A 305 -12.63 -4.35 -22.47
CA ASN A 305 -13.63 -3.76 -21.58
C ASN A 305 -13.01 -2.72 -20.62
N GLY A 306 -11.71 -2.45 -20.75
CA GLY A 306 -10.97 -1.52 -19.91
C GLY A 306 -10.73 -1.99 -18.47
N GLN A 307 -10.92 -3.29 -18.20
CA GLN A 307 -10.70 -3.98 -16.92
C GLN A 307 -9.26 -4.50 -16.80
N TYR A 308 -8.90 -4.96 -15.60
CA TYR A 308 -7.58 -5.52 -15.29
C TYR A 308 -7.69 -7.00 -14.85
N PRO A 309 -8.00 -7.94 -15.76
CA PRO A 309 -8.24 -9.34 -15.39
C PRO A 309 -6.98 -10.08 -14.89
N TYR A 310 -5.79 -9.63 -15.27
CA TYR A 310 -4.52 -10.30 -14.96
C TYR A 310 -3.70 -9.59 -13.88
N THR A 311 -3.76 -8.26 -13.86
CA THR A 311 -2.88 -7.42 -13.05
C THR A 311 -3.29 -7.48 -11.58
N VAL A 312 -2.32 -7.80 -10.73
CA VAL A 312 -2.56 -7.92 -9.28
C VAL A 312 -1.26 -7.69 -8.53
N ILE A 313 -1.33 -6.90 -7.46
CA ILE A 313 -0.25 -6.75 -6.49
C ILE A 313 -0.40 -7.86 -5.43
N ARG A 314 0.68 -8.57 -5.16
CA ARG A 314 0.74 -9.68 -4.20
C ARG A 314 1.99 -9.59 -3.35
N GLU A 315 1.92 -10.25 -2.20
CA GLU A 315 3.06 -10.53 -1.32
C GLU A 315 3.82 -9.27 -0.87
N VAL A 316 3.09 -8.20 -0.53
CA VAL A 316 3.72 -7.04 0.11
C VAL A 316 3.99 -7.39 1.58
N LYS A 317 5.25 -7.64 1.91
CA LYS A 317 5.69 -8.20 3.20
C LYS A 317 6.89 -7.47 3.78
N VAL A 318 7.01 -7.49 5.11
CA VAL A 318 8.26 -7.15 5.80
C VAL A 318 9.16 -8.37 5.76
N LEU A 319 10.39 -8.23 5.26
CA LEU A 319 11.42 -9.26 5.29
C LEU A 319 12.25 -9.18 6.57
N LYS A 320 12.48 -7.95 7.05
CA LYS A 320 13.36 -7.66 8.18
C LYS A 320 12.93 -6.38 8.89
N ALA A 321 12.97 -6.38 10.22
CA ALA A 321 12.72 -5.19 11.03
C ALA A 321 13.53 -5.26 12.33
N LEU A 322 14.68 -4.59 12.34
CA LEU A 322 15.64 -4.60 13.43
C LEU A 322 15.69 -3.23 14.11
N LYS A 323 15.91 -3.25 15.42
CA LYS A 323 16.15 -2.06 16.24
C LYS A 323 17.37 -2.30 17.11
N THR A 324 18.29 -1.35 17.11
CA THR A 324 19.46 -1.36 17.99
C THR A 324 19.48 -0.05 18.77
N PRO A 325 19.51 -0.04 20.12
CA PRO A 325 19.60 1.19 20.87
C PRO A 325 20.80 2.04 20.41
N ALA A 326 20.56 3.32 20.17
CA ALA A 326 21.61 4.31 20.00
C ALA A 326 22.27 4.52 21.37
N VAL A 327 23.60 4.37 21.40
CA VAL A 327 24.41 4.55 22.62
C VAL A 327 24.51 6.03 22.94
#